data_AF-F1A2D8-F1
#
_entry.id   AF-F1A2D8-F1
#
_cell.length_a   1.000
_cell.length_b   1.000
_cell.length_c   1.000
_cell.angle_alpha   90.00
_cell.angle_beta   90.00
_cell.angle_gamma   90.00
#
_symmetry.space_group_name_H-M   'P 1'
#
loop_
_entity.id
_entity.type
_entity.pdbx_description
1 polymer ?
#
loop_
_entity_poly.entity_id
_entity_poly.type
_entity_poly.pdbx_seq_one_letter_code
_entity_poly.pdbx_strand_id
1 'polypeptide(L)'
;MIIIKTYENFKSLSNQWNTFRDKGTKLCSDLVNKHLKLSYTDLYDYNDSIKDNIELQIKFKETQFNDLQQTYIKLSSTLLELKAICEKMEESLNSIRIPKNPTTYESKLELKLFEYLKDIITMYINSLENKNQIVDNLLVSEDREQLLLMITCWSNDIHIDYKKISIINEIFLNETTIISSPSKPNK
;
A
#
# COMPACT_ATOMS: atom_id res chain seq x y z
N MET A 1 0.06 0.96 -28.58
CA MET A 1 1.08 0.07 -27.98
C MET A 1 0.50 -0.57 -26.73
N ILE A 2 0.57 -1.90 -26.57
CA ILE A 2 -0.07 -2.62 -25.44
C ILE A 2 0.48 -2.13 -24.09
N ILE A 3 1.79 -1.86 -24.01
CA ILE A 3 2.45 -1.37 -22.79
C ILE A 3 1.88 -0.03 -22.30
N ILE A 4 1.50 0.89 -23.21
CA ILE A 4 0.90 2.18 -22.84
C ILE A 4 -0.46 1.96 -22.19
N LYS A 5 -1.30 1.06 -22.75
CA LYS A 5 -2.60 0.72 -22.17
C LYS A 5 -2.42 0.08 -20.78
N THR A 6 -1.46 -0.82 -20.63
CA THR A 6 -1.16 -1.40 -19.31
C THR A 6 -0.68 -0.35 -18.31
N TYR A 7 0.08 0.65 -18.76
CA TYR A 7 0.50 1.76 -17.92
C TYR A 7 -0.67 2.65 -17.46
N GLU A 8 -1.64 2.92 -18.32
CA GLU A 8 -2.88 3.62 -17.93
C GLU A 8 -3.67 2.82 -16.89
N ASN A 9 -3.78 1.49 -17.07
CA ASN A 9 -4.41 0.62 -16.09
C ASN A 9 -3.65 0.65 -14.74
N PHE A 10 -2.32 0.63 -14.78
CA PHE A 10 -1.49 0.79 -13.59
C PHE A 10 -1.80 2.09 -12.86
N LYS A 11 -1.94 3.23 -13.55
CA LYS A 11 -2.28 4.51 -12.91
C LYS A 11 -3.62 4.46 -12.16
N SER A 12 -4.63 3.81 -12.73
CA SER A 12 -5.91 3.58 -12.04
C SER A 12 -5.74 2.72 -10.78
N LEU A 13 -4.98 1.63 -10.88
CA LEU A 13 -4.68 0.75 -9.74
C LEU A 13 -3.84 1.45 -8.65
N SER A 14 -2.90 2.31 -9.04
CA SER A 14 -2.09 3.13 -8.14
C SER A 14 -2.95 4.12 -7.34
N ASN A 15 -3.97 4.71 -7.96
CA ASN A 15 -4.93 5.56 -7.24
C ASN A 15 -5.76 4.77 -6.23
N GLN A 16 -6.18 3.56 -6.58
CA GLN A 16 -6.87 2.65 -5.65
C GLN A 16 -5.94 2.27 -4.48
N TRP A 17 -4.67 1.98 -4.77
CA TRP A 17 -3.66 1.72 -3.73
C TRP A 17 -3.60 2.86 -2.72
N ASN A 18 -3.47 4.10 -3.19
CA ASN A 18 -3.40 5.27 -2.29
C ASN A 18 -4.63 5.37 -1.39
N THR A 19 -5.82 5.09 -1.95
CA THR A 19 -7.09 5.11 -1.19
C THR A 19 -7.09 4.09 -0.05
N PHE A 20 -6.70 2.84 -0.33
CA PHE A 20 -6.64 1.80 0.70
C PHE A 20 -5.45 1.99 1.65
N ARG A 21 -4.32 2.53 1.19
CA ARG A 21 -3.17 2.90 2.02
C ARG A 21 -3.56 3.94 3.06
N ASP A 22 -4.27 4.99 2.66
CA ASP A 22 -4.75 6.05 3.57
C ASP A 22 -5.75 5.50 4.58
N LYS A 23 -6.69 4.65 4.13
CA LYS A 23 -7.63 3.95 5.02
C LYS A 23 -6.89 3.06 6.02
N GLY A 24 -5.91 2.29 5.55
CA GLY A 24 -5.07 1.42 6.38
C GLY A 24 -4.25 2.20 7.39
N THR A 25 -3.76 3.39 7.02
CA THR A 25 -3.00 4.28 7.92
C THR A 25 -3.83 4.72 9.12
N LYS A 26 -5.09 5.10 8.87
CA LYS A 26 -6.04 5.47 9.93
C LYS A 26 -6.33 4.29 10.85
N LEU A 27 -6.63 3.13 10.27
CA LEU A 27 -6.90 1.89 11.02
C LEU A 27 -5.69 1.42 11.83
N CYS A 28 -4.48 1.53 11.29
CA CYS A 28 -3.23 1.17 11.96
C CYS A 28 -2.98 2.10 13.16
N SER A 29 -3.14 3.42 12.97
CA SER A 29 -3.05 4.40 14.06
C SER A 29 -4.08 4.13 15.17
N ASP A 30 -5.33 3.87 14.79
CA ASP A 30 -6.39 3.54 15.74
C ASP A 30 -6.10 2.23 16.49
N LEU A 31 -5.59 1.22 15.79
CA LEU A 31 -5.22 -0.06 16.40
C LEU A 31 -4.12 0.10 17.44
N VAL A 32 -3.05 0.83 17.11
CA VAL A 32 -1.95 1.12 18.04
C VAL A 32 -2.45 1.88 19.26
N ASN A 33 -3.28 2.91 19.07
CA ASN A 33 -3.85 3.66 20.19
C ASN A 33 -4.71 2.77 21.10
N LYS A 34 -5.53 1.88 20.52
CA LYS A 34 -6.34 0.92 21.28
C LYS A 34 -5.48 -0.10 22.00
N HIS A 35 -4.41 -0.58 21.36
CA HIS A 35 -3.44 -1.52 21.94
C HIS A 35 -2.73 -0.90 23.14
N LEU A 36 -2.14 0.28 22.96
CA LEU A 36 -1.51 1.03 24.03
C LEU A 36 -2.49 1.32 25.17
N LYS A 37 -3.73 1.71 24.85
CA LYS A 37 -4.76 1.91 25.88
C LYS A 37 -4.97 0.61 26.67
N LEU A 38 -5.18 -0.52 26.02
CA LEU A 38 -5.37 -1.81 26.70
C LEU A 38 -4.16 -2.24 27.55
N SER A 39 -2.94 -2.07 27.03
CA SER A 39 -1.71 -2.47 27.72
C SER A 39 -1.36 -1.58 28.92
N TYR A 40 -1.75 -0.31 28.88
CA TYR A 40 -1.33 0.70 29.87
C TYR A 40 -2.48 1.34 30.67
N THR A 41 -3.75 0.91 30.50
CA THR A 41 -4.86 1.41 31.35
C THR A 41 -4.66 0.93 32.79
N ASP A 42 -4.50 1.87 33.72
CA ASP A 42 -4.40 1.63 35.15
C ASP A 42 -5.80 1.65 35.82
N LEU A 43 -5.91 1.07 37.00
CA LEU A 43 -7.11 1.06 37.85
C LEU A 43 -7.60 2.48 38.18
N TYR A 44 -6.70 3.46 38.17
CA TYR A 44 -7.01 4.88 38.40
C TYR A 44 -7.52 5.61 37.15
N ASP A 45 -7.42 5.00 35.97
CA ASP A 45 -8.01 5.53 34.73
C ASP A 45 -9.51 5.17 34.60
N TYR A 46 -10.02 4.29 35.48
CA TYR A 46 -11.44 3.99 35.58
C TYR A 46 -12.17 5.07 36.39
N ASN A 47 -13.38 5.42 35.95
CA ASN A 47 -14.31 6.22 36.76
C ASN A 47 -14.61 5.49 38.08
N ASP A 48 -14.87 6.27 39.15
CA ASP A 48 -15.09 5.76 40.51
C ASP A 48 -16.11 4.62 40.59
N SER A 49 -17.17 4.67 39.78
CA SER A 49 -18.21 3.63 39.73
C SER A 49 -17.79 2.30 39.08
N ILE A 50 -16.72 2.28 38.28
CA ILE A 50 -16.11 1.05 37.74
C ILE A 50 -15.00 0.55 38.67
N LYS A 51 -14.27 1.48 39.28
CA LYS A 51 -13.10 1.20 40.14
C LYS A 51 -13.42 0.26 41.30
N ASP A 52 -14.60 0.36 41.89
CA ASP A 52 -15.01 -0.46 43.04
C ASP A 52 -15.84 -1.71 42.64
N ASN A 53 -16.07 -1.94 41.34
CA ASN A 53 -16.91 -3.03 40.84
C ASN A 53 -16.15 -3.91 39.84
N ILE A 54 -15.71 -5.07 40.32
CA ILE A 54 -14.94 -6.05 39.54
C ILE A 54 -15.69 -6.52 38.28
N GLU A 55 -17.01 -6.74 38.36
CA GLU A 55 -17.80 -7.17 37.20
C GLU A 55 -17.83 -6.10 36.11
N LEU A 56 -17.92 -4.82 36.50
CA LEU A 56 -17.87 -3.71 35.56
C LEU A 56 -16.47 -3.56 34.94
N GLN A 57 -15.40 -3.79 35.70
CA GLN A 57 -14.03 -3.80 35.18
C GLN A 57 -13.83 -4.89 34.12
N ILE A 58 -14.31 -6.11 34.39
CA ILE A 58 -14.23 -7.23 33.44
C ILE A 58 -14.98 -6.88 32.16
N LYS A 59 -16.25 -6.44 32.25
CA LYS A 59 -17.06 -6.06 31.08
C LYS A 59 -16.41 -4.93 30.28
N PHE A 60 -15.80 -3.96 30.95
CA PHE A 60 -15.12 -2.86 30.28
C PHE A 60 -13.89 -3.35 29.51
N LYS A 61 -13.03 -4.16 30.13
CA LYS A 61 -11.85 -4.75 29.46
C LYS A 61 -12.25 -5.64 28.28
N GLU A 62 -13.28 -6.47 28.42
CA GLU A 62 -13.83 -7.28 27.33
C GLU A 62 -14.29 -6.40 26.17
N THR A 63 -14.97 -5.30 26.45
CA THR A 63 -15.42 -4.35 25.42
C THR A 63 -14.24 -3.73 24.68
N GLN A 64 -13.20 -3.30 25.40
CA GLN A 64 -11.99 -2.74 24.78
C GLN A 64 -11.25 -3.77 23.93
N PHE A 65 -11.13 -5.02 24.41
CA PHE A 65 -10.50 -6.10 23.66
C PHE A 65 -11.27 -6.44 22.39
N ASN A 66 -12.60 -6.52 22.47
CA ASN A 66 -13.45 -6.73 21.30
C ASN A 66 -13.27 -5.60 20.27
N ASP A 67 -13.20 -4.33 20.71
CA ASP A 67 -12.97 -3.20 19.81
C ASP A 67 -11.58 -3.22 19.15
N LEU A 68 -10.53 -3.63 19.88
CA LEU A 68 -9.20 -3.87 19.33
C LEU A 68 -9.25 -4.93 18.23
N GLN A 69 -9.87 -6.08 18.52
CA GLN A 69 -9.99 -7.19 17.57
C GLN A 69 -10.75 -6.79 16.30
N GLN A 70 -11.86 -6.06 16.43
CA GLN A 70 -12.62 -5.56 15.28
C GLN A 70 -11.81 -4.57 14.44
N THR A 71 -10.95 -3.77 15.07
CA THR A 71 -10.06 -2.84 14.36
C THR A 71 -8.98 -3.60 13.58
N TYR A 72 -8.41 -4.63 14.19
CA TYR A 72 -7.44 -5.51 13.54
C TYR A 72 -8.04 -6.18 12.30
N ILE A 73 -9.24 -6.76 12.40
CA ILE A 73 -9.95 -7.39 11.27
C ILE A 73 -10.14 -6.41 10.11
N LYS A 74 -10.52 -5.15 10.40
CA LYS A 74 -10.67 -4.09 9.38
C LYS A 74 -9.33 -3.74 8.72
N LEU A 75 -8.24 -3.70 9.49
CA LEU A 75 -6.90 -3.44 8.98
C LEU A 75 -6.45 -4.60 8.07
N SER A 76 -6.62 -5.85 8.49
CA SER A 76 -6.32 -7.04 7.68
C SER A 76 -7.15 -7.08 6.39
N SER A 77 -8.44 -6.70 6.45
CA SER A 77 -9.26 -6.55 5.23
C SER A 77 -8.68 -5.51 4.28
N THR A 78 -8.17 -4.38 4.78
CA THR A 78 -7.53 -3.36 3.95
C THR A 78 -6.24 -3.89 3.31
N LEU A 79 -5.49 -4.72 4.02
CA LEU A 79 -4.29 -5.38 3.50
C LEU A 79 -4.61 -6.37 2.36
N LEU A 80 -5.73 -7.10 2.46
CA LEU A 80 -6.22 -7.96 1.37
C LEU A 80 -6.58 -7.16 0.11
N GLU A 81 -7.17 -5.99 0.26
CA GLU A 81 -7.47 -5.09 -0.88
C GLU A 81 -6.18 -4.60 -1.56
N LEU A 82 -5.17 -4.20 -0.77
CA LEU A 82 -3.85 -3.84 -1.29
C LEU A 82 -3.19 -5.01 -2.03
N LYS A 83 -3.31 -6.23 -1.49
CA LYS A 83 -2.81 -7.45 -2.14
C LYS A 83 -3.48 -7.70 -3.48
N ALA A 84 -4.80 -7.63 -3.54
CA ALA A 84 -5.55 -7.80 -4.79
C ALA A 84 -5.18 -6.74 -5.85
N ILE A 85 -4.82 -5.53 -5.43
CA ILE A 85 -4.30 -4.48 -6.33
C ILE A 85 -2.94 -4.88 -6.90
N CYS A 86 -1.99 -5.31 -6.07
CA CYS A 86 -0.68 -5.77 -6.52
C CYS A 86 -0.78 -6.97 -7.48
N GLU A 87 -1.61 -7.96 -7.16
CA GLU A 87 -1.86 -9.13 -8.02
C GLU A 87 -2.37 -8.70 -9.41
N LYS A 88 -3.33 -7.77 -9.47
CA LYS A 88 -3.83 -7.21 -10.74
C LYS A 88 -2.76 -6.46 -11.52
N MET A 89 -1.87 -5.72 -10.84
CA MET A 89 -0.74 -5.03 -11.48
C MET A 89 0.21 -6.05 -12.12
N GLU A 90 0.58 -7.10 -11.38
CA GLU A 90 1.46 -8.17 -11.87
C GLU A 90 0.84 -8.96 -13.02
N GLU A 91 -0.43 -9.38 -12.91
CA GLU A 91 -1.15 -10.07 -13.98
C GLU A 91 -1.17 -9.24 -15.27
N SER A 92 -1.44 -7.93 -15.14
CA SER A 92 -1.46 -7.01 -16.26
C SER A 92 -0.08 -6.90 -16.93
N LEU A 93 1.00 -6.86 -16.16
CA LEU A 93 2.36 -6.84 -16.68
C LEU A 93 2.74 -8.17 -17.36
N ASN A 94 2.45 -9.30 -16.70
CA ASN A 94 2.78 -10.65 -17.17
C ASN A 94 2.02 -11.02 -18.45
N SER A 95 0.89 -10.37 -18.73
CA SER A 95 0.15 -10.54 -19.98
C SER A 95 0.87 -9.96 -21.22
N ILE A 96 1.86 -9.09 -21.02
CA ILE A 96 2.60 -8.44 -22.11
C ILE A 96 3.71 -9.35 -22.60
N ARG A 97 3.76 -9.60 -23.92
CA ARG A 97 4.85 -10.31 -24.57
C ARG A 97 5.83 -9.32 -25.18
N ILE A 98 7.04 -9.26 -24.61
CA ILE A 98 8.13 -8.42 -25.09
C ILE A 98 9.21 -9.29 -25.75
N PRO A 99 9.75 -8.91 -26.92
CA PRO A 99 10.88 -9.60 -27.53
C PRO A 99 12.13 -9.53 -26.62
N LYS A 100 12.72 -10.68 -26.28
CA LYS A 100 13.94 -10.74 -25.44
C LYS A 100 15.16 -10.11 -26.11
N ASN A 101 15.22 -10.16 -27.45
CA ASN A 101 16.33 -9.64 -28.25
C ASN A 101 15.78 -8.63 -29.29
N PRO A 102 15.53 -7.38 -28.88
CA PRO A 102 14.93 -6.39 -29.77
C PRO A 102 15.93 -5.91 -30.84
N THR A 103 15.52 -6.00 -32.11
CA THR A 103 16.34 -5.61 -33.27
C THR A 103 15.98 -4.24 -33.84
N THR A 104 14.76 -3.76 -33.58
CA THR A 104 14.26 -2.46 -34.05
C THR A 104 14.31 -1.41 -32.94
N TYR A 105 14.31 -0.13 -33.29
CA TYR A 105 14.19 0.96 -32.31
C TYR A 105 12.91 0.81 -31.47
N GLU A 106 11.78 0.53 -32.12
CA GLU A 106 10.48 0.36 -31.47
C GLU A 106 10.49 -0.79 -30.45
N SER A 107 11.05 -1.95 -30.81
CA SER A 107 11.16 -3.07 -29.86
C SER A 107 12.12 -2.81 -28.71
N LYS A 108 13.19 -2.02 -28.92
CA LYS A 108 14.09 -1.58 -27.84
C LYS A 108 13.38 -0.62 -26.87
N LEU A 109 12.58 0.30 -27.41
CA LEU A 109 11.78 1.22 -26.61
C LEU A 109 10.72 0.46 -25.81
N GLU A 110 10.02 -0.49 -26.43
CA GLU A 110 9.00 -1.31 -25.76
C GLU A 110 9.58 -2.10 -24.58
N LEU A 111 10.76 -2.71 -24.77
CA LEU A 111 11.48 -3.41 -23.70
C LEU A 111 11.82 -2.47 -22.54
N LYS A 112 12.33 -1.27 -22.85
CA LYS A 112 12.69 -0.28 -21.82
C LYS A 112 11.47 0.21 -21.02
N LEU A 113 10.35 0.48 -21.71
CA LEU A 113 9.09 0.86 -21.05
C LEU A 113 8.54 -0.27 -20.17
N PHE A 114 8.67 -1.52 -20.63
CA PHE A 114 8.32 -2.70 -19.85
C PHE A 114 9.16 -2.83 -18.58
N GLU A 115 10.47 -2.67 -18.68
CA GLU A 115 11.39 -2.69 -17.52
C GLU A 115 11.04 -1.59 -16.51
N TYR A 116 10.74 -0.38 -16.97
CA TYR A 116 10.29 0.70 -16.09
C TYR A 116 8.99 0.37 -15.36
N LEU A 117 7.99 -0.18 -16.05
CA LEU A 117 6.74 -0.57 -15.41
C LEU A 117 6.95 -1.72 -14.42
N LYS A 118 7.80 -2.69 -14.75
CA LYS A 118 8.19 -3.79 -13.86
C LYS A 118 8.83 -3.27 -12.57
N ASP A 119 9.77 -2.33 -12.69
CA ASP A 119 10.42 -1.69 -11.55
C ASP A 119 9.40 -1.02 -10.63
N ILE A 120 8.44 -0.27 -11.21
CA ILE A 120 7.39 0.38 -10.43
C ILE A 120 6.56 -0.66 -9.69
N ILE A 121 6.08 -1.70 -10.37
CA ILE A 121 5.25 -2.74 -9.75
C ILE A 121 6.00 -3.43 -8.60
N THR A 122 7.29 -3.68 -8.77
CA THR A 122 8.16 -4.25 -7.71
C THR A 122 8.18 -3.38 -6.45
N MET A 123 8.17 -2.05 -6.59
CA MET A 123 8.09 -1.13 -5.44
C MET A 123 6.80 -1.30 -4.64
N TYR A 124 5.67 -1.49 -5.32
CA TYR A 124 4.37 -1.71 -4.67
C TYR A 124 4.32 -3.06 -3.95
N ILE A 125 4.87 -4.11 -4.56
CA ILE A 125 4.98 -5.44 -3.93
C ILE A 125 5.83 -5.36 -2.65
N ASN A 126 7.00 -4.73 -2.72
CA ASN A 126 7.85 -4.56 -1.54
C ASN A 126 7.15 -3.72 -0.44
N SER A 127 6.38 -2.70 -0.84
CA SER A 127 5.57 -1.91 0.12
C SER A 127 4.46 -2.75 0.76
N LEU A 128 3.85 -3.67 0.02
CA LEU A 128 2.86 -4.63 0.53
C LEU A 128 3.49 -5.61 1.51
N GLU A 129 4.65 -6.18 1.19
CA GLU A 129 5.39 -7.09 2.09
C GLU A 129 5.73 -6.41 3.42
N ASN A 130 6.24 -5.19 3.38
CA ASN A 130 6.49 -4.39 4.59
C ASN A 130 5.20 -4.15 5.40
N LYS A 131 4.07 -3.88 4.74
CA LYS A 131 2.77 -3.72 5.42
C LYS A 131 2.26 -5.02 6.06
N ASN A 132 2.49 -6.18 5.43
CA ASN A 132 2.19 -7.47 6.06
C ASN A 132 3.03 -7.66 7.33
N GLN A 133 4.33 -7.41 7.27
CA GLN A 133 5.22 -7.50 8.43
C GLN A 133 4.80 -6.56 9.55
N ILE A 134 4.35 -5.35 9.24
CA ILE A 134 3.81 -4.42 10.23
C ILE A 134 2.60 -5.04 10.94
N VAL A 135 1.63 -5.56 10.19
CA VAL A 135 0.40 -6.15 10.78
C VAL A 135 0.71 -7.36 11.64
N ASP A 136 1.62 -8.24 11.21
CA ASP A 136 2.02 -9.42 11.96
C ASP A 136 2.70 -9.07 13.30
N ASN A 137 3.38 -7.92 13.36
CA ASN A 137 4.12 -7.50 14.55
C ASN A 137 3.32 -6.57 15.49
N LEU A 138 2.25 -5.91 15.01
CA LEU A 138 1.53 -4.87 15.75
C LEU A 138 0.99 -5.35 17.11
N LEU A 139 0.39 -6.54 17.17
CA LEU A 139 -0.22 -7.05 18.41
C LEU A 139 0.79 -7.73 19.35
N VAL A 140 1.99 -8.01 18.87
CA VAL A 140 3.05 -8.68 19.64
C VAL A 140 4.02 -7.66 20.26
N SER A 141 4.02 -6.43 19.76
CA SER A 141 4.88 -5.35 20.24
C SER A 141 4.28 -4.66 21.47
N GLU A 142 5.03 -4.63 22.56
CA GLU A 142 4.67 -3.87 23.78
C GLU A 142 5.37 -2.50 23.84
N ASP A 143 6.42 -2.32 23.03
CA ASP A 143 7.19 -1.09 22.94
C ASP A 143 6.43 -0.01 22.14
N ARG A 144 6.17 1.12 22.80
CA ARG A 144 5.48 2.27 22.22
C ARG A 144 6.24 2.90 21.05
N GLU A 145 7.56 3.04 21.15
CA GLU A 145 8.38 3.63 20.08
C GLU A 145 8.36 2.73 18.84
N GLN A 146 8.45 1.42 19.04
CA GLN A 146 8.36 0.44 17.97
C GLN A 146 6.99 0.50 17.26
N LEU A 147 5.89 0.61 18.01
CA LEU A 147 4.54 0.77 17.45
C LEU A 147 4.37 2.07 16.65
N LEU A 148 4.94 3.18 17.13
CA LEU A 148 4.93 4.46 16.41
C LEU A 148 5.78 4.41 15.13
N LEU A 149 6.92 3.72 15.18
CA LEU A 149 7.75 3.48 14.00
C LEU A 149 6.97 2.68 12.94
N MET A 150 6.24 1.64 13.33
CA MET A 150 5.41 0.85 12.42
C MET A 150 4.35 1.69 11.69
N ILE A 151 3.65 2.59 12.40
CA ILE A 151 2.70 3.53 11.77
C ILE A 151 3.42 4.43 10.76
N THR A 152 4.60 4.93 11.12
CA THR A 152 5.39 5.82 10.26
C THR A 152 5.83 5.10 8.98
N CYS A 153 6.33 3.87 9.11
CA CYS A 153 6.70 3.02 7.99
C CYS A 153 5.50 2.66 7.10
N TRP A 154 4.32 2.42 7.68
CA TRP A 154 3.09 2.20 6.94
C TRP A 154 2.73 3.42 6.09
N SER A 155 2.71 4.59 6.72
CA SER A 155 2.23 5.85 6.14
C SER A 155 3.11 6.35 5.00
N ASN A 156 4.43 6.21 5.15
CA ASN A 156 5.40 6.81 4.24
C ASN A 156 5.73 5.96 3.01
N ASP A 157 5.20 4.74 2.90
CA ASP A 157 5.48 3.85 1.76
C ASP A 157 6.98 3.78 1.44
N ILE A 158 7.81 3.40 2.43
CA ILE A 158 9.28 3.52 2.38
C ILE A 158 9.96 2.86 1.16
N HIS A 159 9.25 1.97 0.45
CA HIS A 159 9.72 1.28 -0.75
C HIS A 159 9.24 1.90 -2.07
N ILE A 160 8.36 2.90 -2.03
CA ILE A 160 7.82 3.58 -3.22
C ILE A 160 8.58 4.89 -3.45
N ASP A 161 9.39 4.89 -4.51
CA ASP A 161 10.06 6.11 -4.96
C ASP A 161 9.13 6.91 -5.90
N TYR A 162 8.36 7.82 -5.32
CA TYR A 162 7.45 8.70 -6.07
C TYR A 162 8.18 9.62 -7.06
N LYS A 163 9.46 9.96 -6.82
CA LYS A 163 10.24 10.77 -7.77
C LYS A 163 10.57 9.95 -9.01
N LYS A 164 11.04 8.71 -8.83
CA LYS A 164 11.28 7.79 -9.95
C LYS A 164 10.00 7.53 -10.75
N ILE A 165 8.87 7.30 -10.06
CA ILE A 165 7.57 7.13 -10.72
C ILE A 165 7.20 8.36 -11.56
N SER A 166 7.39 9.57 -11.03
CA SER A 166 7.11 10.81 -11.76
C SER A 166 7.92 10.93 -13.05
N ILE A 167 9.24 10.64 -12.98
CA ILE A 167 10.11 10.66 -14.16
C ILE A 167 9.65 9.63 -15.20
N ILE A 168 9.32 8.41 -14.77
CA ILE A 168 8.80 7.38 -15.68
C ILE A 168 7.48 7.82 -16.31
N ASN A 169 6.60 8.48 -15.55
CA ASN A 169 5.34 9.00 -16.06
C ASN A 169 5.55 10.02 -17.20
N GLU A 170 6.54 10.92 -17.05
CA GLU A 170 6.94 11.86 -18.11
C GLU A 170 7.46 11.13 -19.36
N ILE A 171 8.26 10.07 -19.18
CA ILE A 171 8.73 9.24 -20.30
C ILE A 171 7.54 8.62 -21.04
N PHE A 172 6.60 8.00 -20.34
CA PHE A 172 5.40 7.42 -20.96
C PHE A 172 4.54 8.47 -21.69
N LEU A 173 4.38 9.67 -21.12
CA LEU A 173 3.65 10.77 -21.76
C LEU A 173 4.33 11.24 -23.06
N ASN A 174 5.64 11.45 -23.03
CA ASN A 174 6.40 11.90 -24.20
C ASN A 174 6.32 10.89 -25.35
N GLU A 175 6.48 9.60 -25.07
CA GLU A 175 6.38 8.56 -26.09
C GLU A 175 4.97 8.45 -26.68
N THR A 176 3.93 8.64 -25.86
CA THR A 176 2.53 8.68 -26.34
C THR A 176 2.27 9.86 -27.29
N THR A 177 2.94 10.99 -27.07
CA THR A 177 2.82 12.22 -27.87
C THR A 177 3.55 12.10 -29.21
N ILE A 178 4.69 11.40 -29.23
CA ILE A 178 5.47 11.13 -30.46
C ILE A 178 4.70 10.19 -31.38
N ILE A 179 4.06 9.15 -30.84
CA ILE A 179 3.28 8.15 -31.61
C ILE A 179 1.99 8.76 -32.20
N SER A 180 1.43 9.81 -31.59
CA SER A 180 0.19 10.47 -32.04
C SER A 180 0.38 11.63 -33.01
N SER A 181 1.63 11.97 -33.35
CA SER A 181 1.94 13.03 -34.32
C SER A 181 1.79 12.52 -35.76
N PRO A 182 0.91 13.09 -36.60
CA PRO A 182 0.79 12.66 -37.99
C PRO A 182 2.07 13.00 -38.74
N SER A 183 2.66 12.00 -39.38
CA SER A 183 3.76 12.18 -40.34
C SER A 183 3.30 13.16 -41.41
N LYS A 184 3.83 14.39 -41.39
CA LYS A 184 3.62 15.33 -42.50
C LYS A 184 4.17 14.67 -43.77
N PRO A 185 3.39 14.61 -44.86
CA PRO A 185 3.92 14.15 -46.14
C PRO A 185 5.00 15.15 -46.56
N ASN A 186 6.23 14.66 -46.74
CA ASN A 186 7.30 15.43 -47.35
C ASN A 186 6.84 15.84 -48.76
N LYS A 187 6.77 17.15 -48.98
CA LYS A 187 6.65 17.74 -50.33
C LYS A 187 8.01 17.75 -51.01
#